data_AF-A0A8T4MBM4-F1
#
_entry.id   AF-A0A8T4MBM4-F1
#
_cell.length_a   1.000
_cell.length_b   1.000
_cell.length_c   1.000
_cell.angle_alpha   90.00
_cell.angle_beta   90.00
_cell.angle_gamma   90.00
#
_symmetry.space_group_name_H-M   'P 1'
#
loop_
_entity.id
_entity.type
_entity.pdbx_description
1 polymer ?
#
loop_
_entity_poly.entity_id
_entity_poly.type
_entity_poly.pdbx_seq_one_letter_code
_entity_poly.pdbx_strand_id
1 'polypeptide(L)' 'MAKDNKIHMPGAFGGLMRYDEEFNSRFIITPGQVIVFLVAILLIVLGMKLFFPIVQ' A
#
# COMPACT_ATOMS: atom_id res chain seq x y z
N MET A 1 -7.31 -13.03 29.84
CA MET A 1 -5.88 -13.05 29.45
C MET A 1 -5.76 -13.87 28.17
N ALA A 2 -5.97 -13.26 27.00
CA ALA A 2 -5.81 -13.96 25.72
C ALA A 2 -4.32 -13.97 25.37
N LYS A 3 -3.74 -15.14 25.55
CA LYS A 3 -2.32 -15.48 25.39
C LYS A 3 -1.87 -15.14 23.97
N ASP A 4 -0.84 -14.33 23.84
CA ASP A 4 -0.17 -13.95 22.60
C ASP A 4 0.14 -15.18 21.73
N ASN A 5 -0.76 -15.49 20.80
CA ASN A 5 -0.59 -16.59 19.88
C ASN A 5 0.28 -16.14 18.70
N LYS A 6 1.56 -15.86 18.98
CA LYS A 6 2.57 -15.70 17.93
C LYS A 6 2.77 -17.07 17.28
N ILE A 7 2.07 -17.30 16.16
CA ILE A 7 2.27 -18.50 15.35
C ILE A 7 3.70 -18.44 14.81
N HIS A 8 4.61 -19.14 15.48
CA HIS A 8 5.96 -19.36 14.98
C HIS A 8 5.87 -20.30 13.78
N MET A 9 5.90 -19.76 12.56
CA MET A 9 6.06 -20.58 11.37
C MET A 9 7.44 -21.25 11.47
N PRO A 10 7.52 -22.60 11.53
CA PRO A 10 8.80 -23.28 11.50
C PRO A 10 9.52 -22.88 10.22
N GLY A 11 10.77 -22.46 10.33
CA GLY A 11 11.58 -21.95 9.23
C GLY A 11 11.66 -22.96 8.09
N ALA A 12 10.72 -22.86 7.15
CA ALA A 12 10.73 -23.64 5.94
C ALA A 12 11.92 -23.13 5.12
N PHE A 13 12.98 -23.95 5.05
CA PHE A 13 14.23 -23.72 4.32
C PHE A 13 15.25 -22.77 4.99
N GLY A 14 16.05 -23.35 5.90
CA GLY A 14 17.48 -23.05 5.99
C GLY A 14 17.92 -21.67 6.54
N GLY A 15 17.01 -20.85 7.05
CA GLY A 15 17.37 -19.58 7.70
C GLY A 15 17.97 -18.52 6.77
N LEU A 16 17.89 -18.73 5.45
CA LEU A 16 18.36 -17.77 4.44
C LEU A 16 17.33 -16.67 4.13
N MET A 17 16.09 -16.88 4.55
CA MET A 17 14.99 -15.92 4.44
C MET A 17 14.39 -15.74 5.82
N ARG A 18 14.47 -14.52 6.36
CA ARG A 18 13.88 -14.12 7.63
C ARG A 18 12.55 -13.44 7.39
N TYR A 19 11.48 -14.22 7.48
CA TYR A 19 10.10 -13.71 7.37
C TYR A 19 9.69 -12.89 8.60
N ASP A 20 10.50 -12.88 9.66
CA ASP A 20 10.36 -12.07 10.88
C ASP A 20 10.95 -10.65 10.73
N GLU A 21 11.62 -10.35 9.61
CA GLU A 21 12.18 -9.03 9.37
C GLU A 21 11.15 -8.11 8.70
N GLU A 22 10.77 -7.03 9.40
CA GLU A 22 10.03 -5.94 8.79
C GLU A 22 10.88 -5.27 7.70
N PHE A 23 10.33 -5.21 6.48
CA PHE A 23 10.99 -4.62 5.33
C PHE A 23 11.11 -3.10 5.51
N ASN A 24 12.27 -2.62 5.98
CA ASN A 24 12.57 -1.19 6.12
C ASN A 24 12.92 -0.57 4.75
N SER A 25 11.91 -0.45 3.88
CA SER A 25 12.06 0.29 2.64
C SER A 25 12.12 1.78 2.93
N ARG A 26 13.04 2.50 2.28
CA ARG A 26 13.01 3.98 2.25
C ARG A 26 11.77 4.53 1.54
N PHE A 27 11.11 3.69 0.75
CA PHE A 27 9.90 4.01 0.01
C PHE A 27 8.78 3.08 0.47
N ILE A 28 8.04 3.51 1.49
CA ILE A 28 6.82 2.86 1.98
C ILE A 28 5.69 3.85 1.74
N ILE A 29 4.70 3.43 0.96
CA ILE A 29 3.50 4.23 0.72
C ILE A 29 2.57 4.02 1.90
N THR A 30 2.39 5.06 2.70
CA THR A 30 1.42 5.08 3.79
C THR A 30 -0.02 5.13 3.24
N PRO A 31 -1.01 4.63 3.98
CA PRO A 31 -2.42 4.71 3.57
C PRO A 31 -2.86 6.15 3.22
N GLY A 32 -2.33 7.15 3.92
CA GLY A 32 -2.60 8.56 3.63
C GLY A 32 -2.12 9.00 2.24
N GLN A 33 -0.93 8.54 1.81
CA GLN A 33 -0.41 8.82 0.47
C GLN A 33 -1.28 8.20 -0.63
N VAL A 34 -1.87 7.02 -0.38
CA VAL A 34 -2.81 6.37 -1.32
C VAL A 34 -4.07 7.23 -1.50
N ILE A 35 -4.61 7.76 -0.40
CA ILE A 35 -5.81 8.63 -0.44
C ILE A 35 -5.52 9.92 -1.22
N VAL A 36 -4.38 10.57 -0.97
CA VAL A 36 -3.97 11.77 -1.71
C VAL A 36 -3.83 11.49 -3.19
N PHE A 37 -3.24 10.35 -3.56
CA PHE A 37 -3.10 9.94 -4.95
C PHE A 37 -4.45 9.72 -5.65
N LEU A 38 -5.42 9.10 -4.97
CA LEU A 38 -6.79 8.94 -5.49
C LEU A 38 -7.48 10.28 -5.74
N VAL A 39 -7.36 11.23 -4.81
CA VAL A 39 -7.91 12.58 -4.96
C VAL A 39 -7.26 13.30 -6.14
N ALA A 40 -5.94 13.18 -6.31
CA ALA A 40 -5.24 13.77 -7.43
C ALA A 40 -5.74 13.24 -8.79
N ILE A 41 -5.96 11.93 -8.91
CA ILE A 41 -6.55 11.33 -10.12
C ILE A 41 -7.94 11.90 -10.40
N LEU A 42 -8.81 11.97 -9.37
CA LEU A 42 -10.14 12.55 -9.50
C LEU A 42 -10.11 13.99 -10.01
N LEU A 43 -9.22 14.81 -9.47
CA LEU A 43 -9.04 16.19 -9.90
C LEU A 43 -8.56 16.29 -11.35
N ILE A 44 -7.65 15.40 -11.77
CA ILE A 44 -7.18 15.35 -13.15
C ILE A 44 -8.33 14.98 -14.09
N VAL A 45 -9.11 13.94 -13.77
CA VAL A 45 -10.26 13.50 -14.58
C VAL A 45 -11.31 14.60 -14.65
N LEU A 46 -11.62 15.25 -13.52
CA LEU A 46 -12.58 16.34 -13.47
C LEU A 46 -12.11 17.54 -14.28
N GLY A 47 -10.83 17.91 -14.15
CA GLY A 47 -10.20 18.97 -14.94
C GLY A 47 -10.25 18.64 -16.43
N MET A 48 -9.91 17.42 -16.81
CA MET A 48 -9.97 16.97 -18.19
C MET A 48 -11.39 17.06 -18.75
N LYS A 49 -12.42 16.67 -17.98
CA LYS A 49 -13.82 16.81 -18.37
C LYS A 49 -14.27 18.28 -18.52
N LEU A 50 -13.73 19.17 -17.70
CA LEU A 50 -14.02 20.61 -17.77
C LEU A 50 -13.38 21.27 -19.00
N PHE A 51 -12.11 20.95 -19.31
CA PHE A 51 -11.38 21.53 -20.43
C PHE A 51 -11.67 20.85 -21.77
N PHE A 52 -11.96 19.56 -21.75
CA PHE A 52 -12.35 18.77 -22.92
C PHE A 52 -13.72 18.15 -22.67
N PRO A 53 -14.81 18.95 -22.70
CA PRO A 53 -16.14 18.39 -22.75
C PRO A 53 -16.25 17.65 -24.09
N ILE A 54 -15.98 16.33 -24.07
CA ILE A 54 -16.39 15.45 -25.15
C ILE A 54 -17.91 15.42 -25.05
N VAL A 55 -18.53 16.37 -25.74
CA VAL A 55 -19.95 16.38 -26.05
C VAL A 55 -20.15 15.14 -26.91
N GLN A 56 -20.76 14.09 -26.34
CA GLN A 56 -21.42 13.07 -27.16
C GLN A 56 -22.60 13.72 -27.87
#